data_AF-R5NGA4-F1
#
_entry.id   AF-R5NGA4-F1
#
_cell.length_a   1.000
_cell.length_b   1.000
_cell.length_c   1.000
_cell.angle_alpha   90.00
_cell.angle_beta   90.00
_cell.angle_gamma   90.00
#
_symmetry.space_group_name_H-M   'P 1'
#
loop_
_entity.id
_entity.type
_entity.pdbx_description
1 polymer ?
#
loop_
_entity_poly.entity_id
_entity_poly.type
_entity_poly.pdbx_seq_one_letter_code
_entity_poly.pdbx_strand_id
1 'polypeptide(L)'
;MKDFIKRIIKYAVAVILLIIPVLIINYQKNNDVSHNAALRWDSSGKSAHISVFMSEDAKFTLNNVMEFEENMKNTLTESNALTNKSGYNTWIDSYSAKGQLTISRDDVNVEVSAIGVGGDFFFFHPLELVNGSYFTPDNLMDDLIVLDEDTAWRLFGSTDIQGMTVEINGKEYIISGVIKRDEGRLNKEAGNNKPTVYVSYHLLNTGEEGPYITDYEVILPDLTKNYAYKIVKKGINLSADNRDIVKTDDRYSVTSLVKLLKNYGKRSMKTNGVIYPYWENVARGREDMCVYALLTEIIIAVICIVYVVIKLIKLLKRNSENIKKLFSKVLEAVKYKLSRKKEVERSEINTVIFDIGNVLAEFVPMQYLKSIGYDGEERDEIFNAIIENDIWNEYDKGIMTETEVINKYIERYPELEDAVRKVFSDMKGIVRRFEYTDEWIESLKEQNIRVLYLSNISKTLYNDCEEELNFISDMDGGILSFEEKCSKPDSEIYKKLINKYNLEPDACIFVDDRQANIKAAANNGLNGIYFNSYDEASREIVELINKRNTI
;
A
#
# COMPACT_ATOMS: atom_id res chain seq x y z
N MET A 1 32.33 -13.72 -36.58
CA MET A 1 32.54 -12.60 -35.62
C MET A 1 31.66 -11.37 -35.94
N LYS A 2 31.75 -10.76 -37.13
CA LYS A 2 30.89 -9.60 -37.53
C LYS A 2 29.38 -9.82 -37.37
N ASP A 3 28.85 -10.99 -37.75
CA ASP A 3 27.42 -11.29 -37.61
C ASP A 3 26.95 -11.55 -36.18
N PHE A 4 27.85 -12.00 -35.31
CA PHE A 4 27.58 -12.19 -33.89
C PHE A 4 27.50 -10.82 -33.20
N ILE A 5 28.47 -9.94 -33.48
CA ILE A 5 28.50 -8.56 -32.99
C ILE A 5 27.24 -7.79 -33.45
N LYS A 6 26.85 -7.90 -34.73
CA LYS A 6 25.61 -7.28 -35.24
C LYS A 6 24.35 -7.76 -34.52
N ARG A 7 24.31 -9.00 -34.04
CA ARG A 7 23.16 -9.52 -33.27
C ARG A 7 23.13 -8.95 -31.86
N ILE A 8 24.28 -8.91 -31.19
CA ILE A 8 24.41 -8.31 -29.86
C ILE A 8 23.96 -6.85 -29.89
N ILE A 9 24.44 -6.07 -30.86
CA ILE A 9 24.05 -4.67 -31.02
C ILE A 9 22.53 -4.52 -31.18
N LYS A 10 21.87 -5.37 -31.98
CA LYS A 10 20.41 -5.32 -32.15
C LYS A 10 19.65 -5.59 -30.85
N TYR A 11 20.08 -6.58 -30.07
CA TYR A 11 19.44 -6.88 -28.78
C TYR A 11 19.69 -5.76 -27.76
N ALA A 12 20.91 -5.22 -27.72
CA ALA A 12 21.25 -4.07 -26.87
C ALA A 12 20.36 -2.86 -27.20
N VAL A 13 20.19 -2.53 -28.48
CA VAL A 13 19.30 -1.44 -28.91
C VAL A 13 17.85 -1.70 -28.50
N ALA A 14 17.34 -2.92 -28.68
CA ALA A 14 15.98 -3.25 -28.27
C ALA A 14 15.76 -3.12 -26.75
N VAL A 15 16.73 -3.55 -25.95
CA VAL A 15 16.69 -3.41 -24.49
C VAL A 15 16.74 -1.93 -24.09
N ILE A 16 17.63 -1.14 -24.69
CA ILE A 16 17.70 0.31 -24.44
C ILE A 16 16.37 0.99 -24.77
N LEU A 17 15.76 0.64 -25.90
CA LEU A 17 14.46 1.20 -26.32
C LEU A 17 13.31 0.83 -25.38
N LEU A 18 13.36 -0.33 -24.72
CA LEU A 18 12.38 -0.71 -23.69
C LEU A 18 12.59 0.04 -22.36
N ILE A 19 13.82 0.44 -22.05
CA ILE A 19 14.13 1.13 -20.79
C ILE A 19 13.71 2.61 -20.83
N ILE A 20 13.83 3.27 -21.99
CA ILE A 20 13.54 4.72 -22.11
C ILE A 20 12.12 5.09 -21.63
N PRO A 21 11.04 4.41 -22.08
CA PRO A 21 9.69 4.69 -21.57
C PRO A 21 9.56 4.57 -20.05
N VAL A 22 10.16 3.54 -19.46
CA VAL A 22 10.14 3.29 -18.02
C VAL A 22 10.85 4.43 -17.28
N LEU A 23 11.98 4.91 -17.79
CA LEU A 23 12.68 6.07 -17.24
C LEU A 23 11.85 7.35 -17.32
N ILE A 24 11.12 7.57 -18.42
CA ILE A 24 10.23 8.73 -18.56
C ILE A 24 9.13 8.68 -17.50
N ILE A 25 8.45 7.54 -17.34
CA ILE A 25 7.37 7.39 -16.35
C ILE A 25 7.90 7.61 -14.93
N ASN A 26 9.05 7.00 -14.59
CA ASN A 26 9.67 7.18 -13.28
C ASN A 26 10.14 8.62 -13.05
N TYR A 27 10.65 9.30 -14.07
CA TYR A 27 11.03 10.71 -13.98
C TYR A 27 9.81 11.59 -13.67
N GLN A 28 8.68 11.39 -14.36
CA GLN A 28 7.46 12.14 -14.06
C GLN A 28 6.94 11.84 -12.66
N LYS A 29 6.92 10.56 -12.27
CA LYS A 29 6.51 10.12 -10.93
C LYS A 29 7.32 10.78 -9.82
N ASN A 30 8.65 10.81 -9.95
CA ASN A 30 9.53 11.30 -8.90
C ASN A 30 9.57 12.83 -8.80
N ASN A 31 9.29 13.54 -9.91
CA ASN A 31 9.28 15.01 -9.96
C ASN A 31 7.87 15.62 -9.84
N ASP A 32 6.84 14.80 -9.64
CA ASP A 32 5.49 15.29 -9.34
C ASP A 32 5.33 15.38 -7.82
N VAL A 33 5.37 16.61 -7.33
CA VAL A 33 5.30 16.88 -5.90
C VAL A 33 3.92 16.53 -5.35
N SER A 34 2.83 16.93 -6.01
CA SER A 34 1.47 16.61 -5.55
C SER A 34 1.24 15.09 -5.49
N HIS A 35 1.75 14.33 -6.46
CA HIS A 35 1.73 12.87 -6.45
C HIS A 35 2.40 12.27 -5.21
N ASN A 36 3.54 12.83 -4.79
CA ASN A 36 4.32 12.33 -3.66
C ASN A 36 3.89 12.91 -2.31
N ALA A 37 2.83 13.73 -2.23
CA ALA A 37 2.41 14.40 -1.00
C ALA A 37 2.07 13.41 0.13
N ALA A 38 1.33 12.33 -0.17
CA ALA A 38 1.05 11.28 0.82
C ALA A 38 2.31 10.61 1.36
N LEU A 39 3.31 10.35 0.50
CA LEU A 39 4.59 9.76 0.90
C LEU A 39 5.44 10.74 1.72
N ARG A 40 5.35 12.06 1.47
CA ARG A 40 6.00 13.08 2.31
C ARG A 40 5.38 13.16 3.69
N TRP A 41 4.07 12.99 3.78
CA TRP A 41 3.34 13.02 5.06
C TRP A 41 3.50 11.73 5.86
N ASP A 42 3.46 10.59 5.18
CA ASP A 42 3.57 9.26 5.76
C ASP A 42 4.46 8.36 4.90
N SER A 43 5.71 8.22 5.33
CA SER A 43 6.71 7.38 4.66
C SER A 43 6.40 5.89 4.70
N SER A 44 5.46 5.44 5.53
CA SER A 44 5.05 4.03 5.60
C SER A 44 4.21 3.58 4.39
N GLY A 45 3.69 4.53 3.60
CA GLY A 45 2.83 4.25 2.45
C GLY A 45 1.43 3.75 2.82
N LYS A 46 0.98 4.00 4.05
CA LYS A 46 -0.34 3.62 4.56
C LYS A 46 -1.37 4.74 4.47
N SER A 47 -1.08 5.79 3.71
CA SER A 47 -1.91 6.97 3.54
C SER A 47 -2.11 7.26 2.06
N ALA A 48 -3.24 7.87 1.71
CA ALA A 48 -3.57 8.23 0.33
C ALA A 48 -3.85 9.72 0.21
N HIS A 49 -3.50 10.30 -0.94
CA HIS A 49 -3.78 11.69 -1.27
C HIS A 49 -4.99 11.76 -2.21
N ILE A 50 -6.08 12.35 -1.75
CA ILE A 50 -7.30 12.54 -2.52
C ILE A 50 -7.50 14.04 -2.80
N SER A 51 -7.62 14.40 -4.07
CA SER A 51 -8.00 15.75 -4.51
C SER A 51 -9.45 15.74 -4.99
N VAL A 52 -10.22 16.76 -4.60
CA VAL A 52 -11.60 16.98 -5.02
C VAL A 52 -11.70 18.33 -5.69
N PHE A 53 -11.97 18.31 -6.98
CA PHE A 53 -12.17 19.50 -7.80
C PHE A 53 -13.66 19.73 -8.00
N MET A 54 -14.12 20.95 -7.84
CA MET A 54 -15.53 21.32 -7.78
C MET A 54 -15.85 22.41 -8.79
N SER A 55 -17.08 22.43 -9.30
CA SER A 55 -17.58 23.53 -10.12
C SER A 55 -17.95 24.71 -9.23
N GLU A 56 -17.86 25.95 -9.74
CA GLU A 56 -18.36 27.12 -9.02
C GLU A 56 -19.87 27.01 -8.71
N ASP A 57 -20.64 26.34 -9.59
CA ASP A 57 -22.06 26.03 -9.38
C ASP A 57 -22.34 25.15 -8.15
N ALA A 58 -21.32 24.47 -7.61
CA ALA A 58 -21.44 23.71 -6.37
C ALA A 58 -21.65 24.63 -5.16
N LYS A 59 -21.23 25.91 -5.27
CA LYS A 59 -21.25 26.91 -4.19
C LYS A 59 -20.63 26.37 -2.89
N PHE A 60 -19.52 25.65 -3.00
CA PHE A 60 -18.86 25.01 -1.85
C PHE A 60 -18.17 26.09 -0.99
N THR A 61 -18.43 26.07 0.32
CA THR A 61 -17.99 27.09 1.28
C THR A 61 -17.22 26.48 2.44
N LEU A 62 -16.69 27.32 3.33
CA LEU A 62 -16.01 26.88 4.55
C LEU A 62 -16.94 26.06 5.47
N ASN A 63 -18.23 26.38 5.52
CA ASN A 63 -19.19 25.56 6.29
C ASN A 63 -19.26 24.13 5.75
N ASN A 64 -19.16 23.95 4.43
CA ASN A 64 -19.13 22.62 3.83
C ASN A 64 -17.82 21.88 4.11
N VAL A 65 -16.70 22.61 4.18
CA VAL A 65 -15.40 22.05 4.62
C VAL A 65 -15.52 21.52 6.05
N MET A 66 -16.04 22.33 6.98
CA MET A 66 -16.21 21.93 8.39
C MET A 66 -17.15 20.73 8.54
N GLU A 67 -18.28 20.73 7.83
CA GLU A 67 -19.21 19.58 7.81
C GLU A 67 -18.52 18.31 7.28
N PHE A 68 -17.70 18.45 6.24
CA PHE A 68 -16.97 17.34 5.66
C PHE A 68 -15.89 16.79 6.60
N GLU A 69 -15.11 17.66 7.24
CA GLU A 69 -14.12 17.30 8.26
C GLU A 69 -14.76 16.56 9.45
N GLU A 70 -15.92 17.03 9.92
CA GLU A 70 -16.67 16.37 11.00
C GLU A 70 -17.14 14.97 10.59
N ASN A 71 -17.68 14.83 9.39
CA ASN A 71 -18.08 13.53 8.83
C ASN A 71 -16.90 12.56 8.68
N MET A 72 -15.74 13.05 8.25
CA MET A 72 -14.51 12.26 8.17
C MET A 72 -14.04 11.85 9.56
N LYS A 73 -14.02 12.77 10.53
CA LYS A 73 -13.63 12.49 11.90
C LYS A 73 -14.47 11.37 12.51
N ASN A 74 -15.80 11.44 12.35
CA ASN A 74 -16.72 10.42 12.84
C ASN A 74 -16.44 9.06 12.19
N THR A 75 -16.31 9.02 10.86
CA THR A 75 -16.02 7.79 10.11
C THR A 75 -14.68 7.16 10.51
N LEU A 76 -13.63 7.97 10.67
CA LEU A 76 -12.31 7.49 11.08
C LEU A 76 -12.31 6.99 12.53
N THR A 77 -13.08 7.65 13.42
CA THR A 77 -13.27 7.21 14.81
C THR A 77 -13.93 5.83 14.86
N GLU A 78 -15.04 5.65 14.15
CA GLU A 78 -15.78 4.37 14.10
C GLU A 78 -14.92 3.22 13.59
N SER A 79 -13.99 3.49 12.67
CA SER A 79 -13.10 2.47 12.09
C SER A 79 -11.87 2.14 12.94
N ASN A 80 -11.71 2.71 14.13
CA ASN A 80 -10.47 2.67 14.93
C ASN A 80 -9.21 3.12 14.15
N ALA A 81 -9.39 3.89 13.07
CA ALA A 81 -8.26 4.44 12.31
C ALA A 81 -7.50 5.53 13.10
N LEU A 82 -8.14 6.09 14.13
CA LEU A 82 -7.58 7.14 14.98
C LEU A 82 -6.59 6.65 16.05
N THR A 83 -6.60 5.36 16.40
CA THR A 83 -5.82 4.84 17.55
C THR A 83 -4.35 4.54 17.23
N ASN A 84 -3.94 4.65 15.96
CA ASN A 84 -2.64 4.17 15.49
C ASN A 84 -1.53 5.23 15.32
N LYS A 85 -1.79 6.51 15.63
CA LYS A 85 -0.73 7.55 15.61
C LYS A 85 -0.72 8.31 16.93
N SER A 86 0.37 8.13 17.66
CA SER A 86 0.78 8.94 18.81
C SER A 86 0.85 10.43 18.42
N GLY A 87 -0.20 11.19 18.75
CA GLY A 87 -0.14 12.66 18.87
C GLY A 87 -0.09 13.50 17.59
N TYR A 88 -0.28 12.93 16.38
CA TYR A 88 -0.41 13.69 15.13
C TYR A 88 -1.88 13.84 14.72
N ASN A 89 -2.24 14.97 14.10
CA ASN A 89 -3.51 15.08 13.36
C ASN A 89 -3.65 13.87 12.43
N THR A 90 -4.77 13.17 12.51
CA THR A 90 -4.94 11.88 11.84
C THR A 90 -5.09 12.01 10.32
N TRP A 91 -5.30 13.23 9.84
CA TRP A 91 -5.20 13.64 8.45
C TRP A 91 -4.63 15.05 8.37
N ILE A 92 -4.27 15.48 7.17
CA ILE A 92 -4.06 16.90 6.83
C ILE A 92 -4.89 17.21 5.59
N ASP A 93 -5.35 18.43 5.48
CA ASP A 93 -6.15 18.89 4.35
C ASP A 93 -5.87 20.35 3.99
N SER A 94 -6.33 20.72 2.81
CA SER A 94 -6.29 22.09 2.33
C SER A 94 -7.46 22.36 1.42
N TYR A 95 -7.79 23.64 1.27
CA TYR A 95 -8.79 24.08 0.32
C TYR A 95 -8.36 25.37 -0.34
N SER A 96 -8.81 25.58 -1.58
CA SER A 96 -8.53 26.80 -2.30
C SER A 96 -9.67 27.27 -3.19
N ALA A 97 -9.69 28.58 -3.40
CA ALA A 97 -10.57 29.28 -4.32
C ALA A 97 -9.75 30.21 -5.20
N LYS A 98 -10.18 30.37 -6.45
CA LYS A 98 -9.57 31.29 -7.38
C LYS A 98 -10.37 32.58 -7.45
N GLY A 99 -9.68 33.71 -7.50
CA GLY A 99 -10.27 35.01 -7.69
C GLY A 99 -9.31 35.98 -8.37
N GLN A 100 -9.60 37.26 -8.23
CA GLN A 100 -8.80 38.34 -8.77
C GLN A 100 -8.72 39.45 -7.73
N LEU A 101 -7.53 40.02 -7.55
CA LEU A 101 -7.29 41.12 -6.62
C LEU A 101 -6.46 42.21 -7.32
N THR A 102 -6.59 43.43 -6.81
CA THR A 102 -5.66 44.52 -7.14
C THR A 102 -4.80 44.77 -5.92
N ILE A 103 -3.49 44.63 -6.09
CA ILE A 103 -2.50 44.93 -5.06
C ILE A 103 -1.92 46.30 -5.36
N SER A 104 -1.95 47.16 -4.36
CA SER A 104 -1.57 48.56 -4.50
C SER A 104 -0.41 48.86 -3.56
N ARG A 105 0.50 49.71 -4.02
CA ARG A 105 1.55 50.29 -3.20
C ARG A 105 1.86 51.68 -3.73
N ASP A 106 1.75 52.70 -2.87
CA ASP A 106 1.89 54.10 -3.27
C ASP A 106 0.96 54.37 -4.49
N ASP A 107 1.51 54.82 -5.62
CA ASP A 107 0.76 55.06 -6.86
C ASP A 107 0.75 53.85 -7.84
N VAL A 108 1.37 52.72 -7.46
CA VAL A 108 1.49 51.53 -8.31
C VAL A 108 0.38 50.55 -7.99
N ASN A 109 -0.41 50.17 -9.00
CA ASN A 109 -1.49 49.19 -8.90
C ASN A 109 -1.22 48.02 -9.83
N VAL A 110 -1.30 46.80 -9.30
CA VAL A 110 -1.08 45.56 -10.07
C VAL A 110 -2.27 44.64 -9.89
N GLU A 111 -2.96 44.37 -10.99
CA GLU A 111 -4.03 43.37 -11.05
C GLU A 111 -3.42 41.97 -11.14
N VAL A 112 -3.78 41.09 -10.21
CA VAL A 112 -3.20 39.76 -10.04
C VAL A 112 -4.28 38.69 -9.96
N SER A 113 -3.93 37.48 -10.41
CA SER A 113 -4.74 36.30 -10.08
C SER A 113 -4.57 35.99 -8.59
N ALA A 114 -5.66 35.81 -7.86
CA ALA A 114 -5.59 35.50 -6.44
C ALA A 114 -5.97 34.04 -6.19
N ILE A 115 -5.21 33.38 -5.33
CA ILE A 115 -5.53 32.04 -4.82
C ILE A 115 -5.74 32.21 -3.32
N GLY A 116 -7.00 32.12 -2.89
CA GLY A 116 -7.39 32.14 -1.49
C GLY A 116 -7.25 30.74 -0.95
N VAL A 117 -6.37 30.55 0.03
CA VAL A 117 -6.00 29.23 0.56
C VAL A 117 -6.36 29.10 2.03
N GLY A 118 -6.64 27.87 2.45
CA GLY A 118 -6.76 27.49 3.85
C GLY A 118 -6.30 26.05 4.07
N GLY A 119 -6.16 25.67 5.34
CA GLY A 119 -5.47 24.43 5.71
C GLY A 119 -4.01 24.42 5.25
N ASP A 120 -3.44 23.23 5.12
CA ASP A 120 -2.02 23.02 4.83
C ASP A 120 -1.66 23.19 3.34
N PHE A 121 -2.22 24.17 2.63
CA PHE A 121 -2.10 24.31 1.16
C PHE A 121 -0.66 24.19 0.64
N PHE A 122 0.29 24.88 1.26
CA PHE A 122 1.70 24.86 0.85
C PHE A 122 2.41 23.53 1.15
N PHE A 123 1.83 22.65 1.98
CA PHE A 123 2.29 21.28 2.11
C PHE A 123 1.95 20.46 0.84
N PHE A 124 0.74 20.63 0.32
CA PHE A 124 0.26 19.96 -0.89
C PHE A 124 0.95 20.51 -2.14
N HIS A 125 1.09 21.85 -2.20
CA HIS A 125 1.67 22.60 -3.30
C HIS A 125 2.87 23.44 -2.82
N PRO A 126 4.02 22.82 -2.48
CA PRO A 126 5.18 23.57 -2.06
C PRO A 126 5.80 24.23 -3.29
N LEU A 127 5.79 25.55 -3.29
CA LEU A 127 6.41 26.39 -4.31
C LEU A 127 7.89 26.62 -3.97
N GLU A 128 8.67 27.11 -4.91
CA GLU A 128 10.05 27.50 -4.63
C GLU A 128 10.05 28.90 -3.98
N LEU A 129 10.48 29.01 -2.72
CA LEU A 129 10.63 30.29 -2.03
C LEU A 129 11.89 31.01 -2.53
N VAL A 130 11.72 32.24 -3.00
CA VAL A 130 12.83 33.15 -3.33
C VAL A 130 13.26 33.93 -2.10
N ASN A 131 12.29 34.34 -1.27
CA ASN A 131 12.50 35.12 -0.06
C ASN A 131 11.38 34.85 0.96
N GLY A 132 11.70 34.92 2.24
CA GLY A 132 10.74 34.77 3.34
C GLY A 132 10.16 33.37 3.52
N SER A 133 8.89 33.30 3.94
CA SER A 133 8.21 32.07 4.32
C SER A 133 6.73 32.04 3.92
N TYR A 134 6.17 30.84 3.90
CA TYR A 134 4.72 30.65 3.85
C TYR A 134 4.07 31.12 5.14
N PHE A 135 2.83 31.59 5.04
CA PHE A 135 1.94 31.66 6.19
C PHE A 135 1.32 30.27 6.42
N THR A 136 0.95 29.99 7.67
CA THR A 136 0.36 28.73 8.11
C THR A 136 -1.07 28.97 8.65
N PRO A 137 -1.90 27.91 8.73
CA PRO A 137 -3.23 28.00 9.34
C PRO A 137 -3.23 28.48 10.79
N ASP A 138 -2.12 28.27 11.52
CA ASP A 138 -1.98 28.66 12.92
C ASP A 138 -1.73 30.16 13.12
N ASN A 139 -1.56 30.93 12.04
CA ASN A 139 -1.40 32.37 12.12
C ASN A 139 -2.65 33.02 12.72
N LEU A 140 -2.47 33.77 13.82
CA LEU A 140 -3.56 34.45 14.53
C LEU A 140 -4.26 35.55 13.71
N MET A 141 -3.61 36.05 12.66
CA MET A 141 -4.11 37.13 11.81
C MET A 141 -4.04 36.71 10.33
N ASP A 142 -5.11 37.01 9.60
CA ASP A 142 -5.26 36.83 8.15
C ASP A 142 -4.59 37.97 7.34
N ASP A 143 -3.50 38.55 7.84
CA ASP A 143 -2.84 39.72 7.27
C ASP A 143 -1.56 39.39 6.47
N LEU A 144 -1.16 38.12 6.42
CA LEU A 144 0.00 37.64 5.67
C LEU A 144 -0.37 37.23 4.25
N ILE A 145 0.48 37.60 3.29
CA ILE A 145 0.35 37.22 1.88
C ILE A 145 1.67 36.72 1.30
N VAL A 146 1.58 35.91 0.24
CA VAL A 146 2.73 35.45 -0.54
C VAL A 146 2.59 35.91 -1.99
N LEU A 147 3.59 36.64 -2.49
CA LEU A 147 3.62 37.17 -3.85
C LEU A 147 4.45 36.29 -4.77
N ASP A 148 4.13 36.23 -6.07
CA ASP A 148 5.09 35.75 -7.05
C ASP A 148 6.15 36.81 -7.41
N GLU A 149 7.28 36.35 -7.93
CA GLU A 149 8.42 37.22 -8.30
C GLU A 149 8.04 38.36 -9.27
N ASP A 150 7.12 38.14 -10.22
CA ASP A 150 6.70 39.19 -11.17
C ASP A 150 5.90 40.28 -10.44
N THR A 151 4.98 39.89 -9.55
CA THR A 151 4.24 40.84 -8.71
C THR A 151 5.19 41.62 -7.79
N ALA A 152 6.14 40.94 -7.14
CA ALA A 152 7.15 41.56 -6.30
C ALA A 152 7.98 42.60 -7.07
N TRP A 153 8.49 42.24 -8.25
CA TRP A 153 9.25 43.15 -9.10
C TRP A 153 8.44 44.36 -9.58
N ARG A 154 7.17 44.18 -9.93
CA ARG A 154 6.31 45.28 -10.37
C ARG A 154 6.01 46.30 -9.27
N LEU A 155 5.83 45.82 -8.03
CA LEU A 155 5.48 46.68 -6.89
C LEU A 155 6.71 47.28 -6.18
N PHE A 156 7.83 46.56 -6.14
CA PHE A 156 8.99 46.92 -5.31
C PHE A 156 10.29 47.09 -6.11
N GLY A 157 10.36 46.58 -7.34
CA GLY A 157 11.63 46.48 -8.06
C GLY A 157 12.64 45.55 -7.38
N SER A 158 12.17 44.61 -6.55
CA SER A 158 13.00 43.67 -5.78
C SER A 158 12.16 42.46 -5.34
N THR A 159 12.81 41.32 -5.12
CA THR A 159 12.23 40.13 -4.47
C THR A 159 12.55 40.04 -2.98
N ASP A 160 13.44 40.89 -2.47
CA ASP A 160 13.80 40.97 -1.05
C ASP A 160 12.89 41.96 -0.33
N ILE A 161 11.65 41.53 -0.09
CA ILE A 161 10.54 42.40 0.34
C ILE A 161 9.73 41.78 1.49
N GLN A 162 10.23 40.72 2.12
CA GLN A 162 9.60 40.14 3.31
C GLN A 162 9.45 41.20 4.41
N GLY A 163 8.28 41.23 5.05
CA GLY A 163 7.93 42.17 6.10
C GLY A 163 7.48 43.54 5.60
N MET A 164 7.57 43.81 4.30
CA MET A 164 6.98 45.02 3.72
C MET A 164 5.46 44.89 3.57
N THR A 165 4.79 46.02 3.45
CA THR A 165 3.33 46.08 3.33
C THR A 165 2.86 46.45 1.92
N VAL A 166 1.67 45.97 1.58
CA VAL A 166 0.90 46.36 0.41
C VAL A 166 -0.55 46.58 0.81
N GLU A 167 -1.29 47.31 -0.01
CA GLU A 167 -2.71 47.57 0.19
C GLU A 167 -3.58 46.71 -0.72
N ILE A 168 -4.58 46.05 -0.14
CA ILE A 168 -5.63 45.32 -0.86
C ILE A 168 -6.97 45.81 -0.32
N ASN A 169 -7.83 46.33 -1.18
CA ASN A 169 -9.16 46.86 -0.82
C ASN A 169 -9.15 47.89 0.34
N GLY A 170 -8.16 48.78 0.40
CA GLY A 170 -8.08 49.81 1.45
C GLY A 170 -7.48 49.33 2.78
N LYS A 171 -6.99 48.09 2.87
CA LYS A 171 -6.38 47.52 4.07
C LYS A 171 -4.94 47.06 3.80
N GLU A 172 -4.06 47.28 4.77
CA GLU A 172 -2.67 46.86 4.69
C GLU A 172 -2.49 45.36 5.02
N TYR A 173 -1.62 44.72 4.25
CA TYR A 173 -1.21 43.33 4.37
C TYR A 173 0.31 43.21 4.33
N ILE A 174 0.87 42.27 5.10
CA ILE A 174 2.31 42.05 5.21
C ILE A 174 2.72 40.93 4.27
N ILE A 175 3.79 41.16 3.50
CA ILE A 175 4.37 40.15 2.63
C ILE A 175 5.19 39.19 3.49
N SER A 176 4.72 37.95 3.64
CA SER A 176 5.43 36.91 4.39
C SER A 176 6.54 36.26 3.57
N GLY A 177 6.36 36.20 2.24
CA GLY A 177 7.31 35.59 1.33
C GLY A 177 7.06 35.90 -0.14
N VAL A 178 8.08 35.60 -0.95
CA VAL A 178 8.05 35.70 -2.41
C VAL A 178 8.38 34.33 -2.99
N ILE A 179 7.53 33.84 -3.89
CA ILE A 179 7.71 32.55 -4.58
C ILE A 179 8.14 32.75 -6.02
N LYS A 180 8.84 31.74 -6.53
CA LYS A 180 9.10 31.58 -7.95
C LYS A 180 8.03 30.71 -8.55
N ARG A 181 7.51 31.13 -9.71
CA ARG A 181 6.46 30.40 -10.41
C ARG A 181 7.04 29.24 -11.20
N ASP A 182 6.29 28.15 -11.27
CA ASP A 182 6.63 27.05 -12.14
C ASP A 182 6.62 27.46 -13.62
N GLU A 183 7.74 27.22 -14.30
CA GLU A 183 7.92 27.58 -15.70
C GLU A 183 7.63 26.41 -16.66
N GLY A 184 7.74 26.70 -17.96
CA GLY A 184 7.66 25.71 -19.03
C GLY A 184 6.31 25.66 -19.73
N ARG A 185 6.27 24.88 -20.83
CA ARG A 185 5.12 24.87 -21.75
C ARG A 185 3.83 24.44 -21.07
N LEU A 186 3.84 23.36 -20.29
CA LEU A 186 2.62 22.87 -19.63
C LEU A 186 2.06 23.88 -18.63
N ASN A 187 2.92 24.49 -17.80
CA ASN A 187 2.51 25.52 -16.85
C ASN A 187 1.85 26.71 -17.54
N LYS A 188 2.47 27.21 -18.62
CA LYS A 188 1.93 28.32 -19.40
C LYS A 188 0.54 28.01 -19.98
N GLU A 189 0.38 26.86 -20.61
CA GLU A 189 -0.90 26.44 -21.21
C GLU A 189 -1.96 26.10 -20.16
N ALA A 190 -1.55 25.67 -18.96
CA ALA A 190 -2.44 25.41 -17.82
C ALA A 190 -2.92 26.69 -17.12
N GLY A 191 -2.49 27.87 -17.58
CA GLY A 191 -2.91 29.16 -17.03
C GLY A 191 -1.99 29.73 -15.94
N ASN A 192 -0.82 29.12 -15.68
CA ASN A 192 0.20 29.68 -14.80
C ASN A 192 1.09 30.71 -15.53
N ASN A 193 0.45 31.68 -16.17
CA ASN A 193 1.10 32.68 -17.01
C ASN A 193 0.79 34.13 -16.59
N LYS A 194 0.07 34.31 -15.48
CA LYS A 194 -0.29 35.62 -14.92
C LYS A 194 0.39 35.82 -13.56
N PRO A 195 0.69 37.07 -13.18
CA PRO A 195 1.06 37.39 -11.80
C PRO A 195 0.02 36.84 -10.83
N THR A 196 0.47 36.19 -9.76
CA THR A 196 -0.37 35.45 -8.83
C THR A 196 0.01 35.78 -7.38
N VAL A 197 -1.02 36.02 -6.56
CA VAL A 197 -0.89 36.17 -5.11
C VAL A 197 -1.59 35.03 -4.40
N TYR A 198 -1.00 34.57 -3.29
CA TYR A 198 -1.63 33.67 -2.35
C TYR A 198 -2.00 34.45 -1.10
N VAL A 199 -3.26 34.33 -0.70
CA VAL A 199 -3.88 35.03 0.43
C VAL A 199 -4.70 34.03 1.24
N SER A 200 -5.08 34.36 2.47
CA SER A 200 -6.06 33.52 3.18
C SER A 200 -7.40 33.50 2.43
N TYR A 201 -8.11 32.37 2.48
CA TYR A 201 -9.44 32.27 1.89
C TYR A 201 -10.41 33.31 2.46
N HIS A 202 -10.29 33.65 3.75
CA HIS A 202 -11.07 34.71 4.40
C HIS A 202 -10.85 36.10 3.79
N LEU A 203 -9.61 36.42 3.43
CA LEU A 203 -9.31 37.67 2.73
C LEU A 203 -10.00 37.70 1.36
N LEU A 204 -9.89 36.61 0.60
CA LEU A 204 -10.41 36.57 -0.76
C LEU A 204 -11.95 36.54 -0.80
N ASN A 205 -12.57 35.81 0.12
CA ASN A 205 -14.02 35.70 0.25
C ASN A 205 -14.58 36.81 1.14
N THR A 206 -14.86 37.96 0.51
CA THR A 206 -15.35 39.17 1.18
C THR A 206 -16.88 39.33 1.19
N GLY A 207 -17.63 38.34 0.67
CA GLY A 207 -19.09 38.45 0.55
C GLY A 207 -19.81 37.11 0.37
N GLU A 208 -21.14 37.13 0.37
CA GLU A 208 -21.95 35.90 0.37
C GLU A 208 -21.93 35.13 -0.98
N GLU A 209 -21.50 35.77 -2.08
CA GLU A 209 -21.54 35.20 -3.44
C GLU A 209 -20.18 34.75 -4.01
N GLY A 210 -19.12 34.71 -3.19
CA GLY A 210 -17.87 34.04 -3.53
C GLY A 210 -16.59 34.90 -3.37
N PRO A 211 -15.44 34.38 -3.85
CA PRO A 211 -15.31 33.14 -4.63
C PRO A 211 -15.51 31.87 -3.78
N TYR A 212 -16.14 30.86 -4.40
CA TYR A 212 -16.38 29.56 -3.79
C TYR A 212 -15.14 28.67 -3.84
N ILE A 213 -15.05 27.74 -2.91
CA ILE A 213 -13.99 26.72 -2.89
C ILE A 213 -14.20 25.79 -4.08
N THR A 214 -13.19 25.69 -4.94
CA THR A 214 -13.22 24.84 -6.14
C THR A 214 -12.26 23.65 -6.03
N ASP A 215 -11.44 23.63 -4.99
CA ASP A 215 -10.39 22.66 -4.78
C ASP A 215 -10.30 22.35 -3.29
N TYR A 216 -10.36 21.05 -2.97
CA TYR A 216 -10.17 20.52 -1.63
C TYR A 216 -9.28 19.29 -1.73
N GLU A 217 -8.22 19.22 -0.93
CA GLU A 217 -7.26 18.12 -0.94
C GLU A 217 -7.06 17.57 0.46
N VAL A 218 -6.93 16.26 0.59
CA VAL A 218 -6.76 15.61 1.90
C VAL A 218 -5.83 14.41 1.80
N ILE A 219 -4.99 14.24 2.82
CA ILE A 219 -4.20 13.03 3.06
C ILE A 219 -4.69 12.37 4.34
N LEU A 220 -5.16 11.14 4.22
CA LEU A 220 -5.71 10.34 5.32
C LEU A 220 -5.30 8.86 5.20
N PRO A 221 -5.42 8.05 6.26
CA PRO A 221 -5.07 6.63 6.24
C PRO A 221 -5.85 5.85 5.17
N ASP A 222 -5.16 5.00 4.40
CA ASP A 222 -5.72 4.10 3.38
C ASP A 222 -5.59 2.64 3.83
N LEU A 223 -6.32 2.28 4.90
CA LEU A 223 -6.21 0.99 5.61
C LEU A 223 -6.47 -0.24 4.73
N THR A 224 -7.32 -0.08 3.72
CA THR A 224 -7.60 -1.10 2.69
C THR A 224 -7.62 -0.41 1.33
N LYS A 225 -7.59 -1.20 0.25
CA LYS A 225 -7.56 -0.65 -1.11
C LYS A 225 -8.71 0.33 -1.36
N ASN A 226 -8.36 1.61 -1.63
CA ASN A 226 -9.29 2.71 -1.88
C ASN A 226 -10.20 3.05 -0.68
N TYR A 227 -9.77 2.77 0.55
CA TYR A 227 -10.49 3.13 1.76
C TYR A 227 -10.65 4.66 1.86
N ALA A 228 -9.55 5.41 1.78
CA ALA A 228 -9.54 6.87 1.82
C ALA A 228 -10.43 7.48 0.74
N TYR A 229 -10.32 6.99 -0.50
CA TYR A 229 -11.16 7.42 -1.62
C TYR A 229 -12.65 7.22 -1.35
N LYS A 230 -13.05 6.10 -0.73
CA LYS A 230 -14.46 5.82 -0.39
C LYS A 230 -14.98 6.77 0.69
N ILE A 231 -14.17 7.08 1.70
CA ILE A 231 -14.52 8.06 2.74
C ILE A 231 -14.80 9.41 2.09
N VAL A 232 -13.83 9.92 1.32
CA VAL A 232 -13.96 11.24 0.68
C VAL A 232 -15.17 11.27 -0.25
N LYS A 233 -15.34 10.24 -1.08
CA LYS A 233 -16.47 10.15 -2.00
C LYS A 233 -17.84 10.13 -1.31
N LYS A 234 -17.95 9.47 -0.15
CA LYS A 234 -19.19 9.38 0.63
C LYS A 234 -19.45 10.66 1.43
N GLY A 235 -18.41 11.26 2.00
CA GLY A 235 -18.55 12.44 2.84
C GLY A 235 -18.76 13.73 2.05
N ILE A 236 -18.20 13.84 0.83
CA ILE A 236 -18.38 15.06 0.02
C ILE A 236 -19.79 15.05 -0.60
N ASN A 237 -20.70 15.78 0.04
CA ASN A 237 -22.13 15.84 -0.27
C ASN A 237 -22.42 16.72 -1.51
N LEU A 238 -21.89 16.32 -2.66
CA LEU A 238 -22.08 17.01 -3.94
C LEU A 238 -22.66 16.07 -4.98
N SER A 239 -23.20 16.61 -6.08
CA SER A 239 -23.61 15.83 -7.27
C SER A 239 -22.37 15.49 -8.13
N ALA A 240 -22.45 14.43 -8.94
CA ALA A 240 -21.34 14.04 -9.80
C ALA A 240 -21.07 15.08 -10.91
N ASP A 241 -22.07 15.86 -11.29
CA ASP A 241 -21.97 16.92 -12.30
C ASP A 241 -21.22 18.17 -11.78
N ASN A 242 -20.99 18.24 -10.47
CA ASN A 242 -20.36 19.37 -9.80
C ASN A 242 -19.01 19.02 -9.17
N ARG A 243 -18.51 17.78 -9.34
CA ARG A 243 -17.21 17.38 -8.80
C ARG A 243 -16.46 16.35 -9.63
N ASP A 244 -15.14 16.38 -9.49
CA ASP A 244 -14.22 15.31 -9.86
C ASP A 244 -13.41 14.92 -8.62
N ILE A 245 -13.33 13.61 -8.32
CA ILE A 245 -12.52 13.10 -7.21
C ILE A 245 -11.39 12.26 -7.80
N VAL A 246 -10.15 12.65 -7.50
CA VAL A 246 -8.93 12.07 -8.03
C VAL A 246 -8.10 11.50 -6.89
N LYS A 247 -7.66 10.24 -7.01
CA LYS A 247 -6.63 9.67 -6.12
C LYS A 247 -5.26 10.00 -6.70
N THR A 248 -4.61 11.02 -6.13
CA THR A 248 -3.45 11.71 -6.71
C THR A 248 -2.17 10.88 -6.65
N ASP A 249 -2.00 10.06 -5.62
CA ASP A 249 -0.86 9.16 -5.38
C ASP A 249 -0.88 7.89 -6.25
N ASP A 250 -1.97 7.61 -6.98
CA ASP A 250 -2.07 6.44 -7.87
C ASP A 250 -1.92 6.78 -9.37
N ARG A 251 -1.81 8.07 -9.73
CA ARG A 251 -1.97 8.56 -11.12
C ARG A 251 -0.98 7.96 -12.12
N TYR A 252 0.26 7.70 -11.71
CA TYR A 252 1.31 7.11 -12.57
C TYR A 252 1.40 5.58 -12.52
N SER A 253 0.52 4.90 -11.76
CA SER A 253 0.54 3.43 -11.74
C SER A 253 0.22 2.86 -13.13
N VAL A 254 0.80 1.71 -13.48
CA VAL A 254 0.50 1.02 -14.75
C VAL A 254 -1.01 0.81 -14.90
N THR A 255 -1.70 0.48 -13.81
CA THR A 255 -3.16 0.28 -13.84
C THR A 255 -3.92 1.56 -14.16
N SER A 256 -3.48 2.71 -13.63
CA SER A 256 -4.06 4.03 -13.92
C SER A 256 -3.80 4.44 -15.35
N LEU A 257 -2.56 4.32 -15.83
CA LEU A 257 -2.18 4.66 -17.20
C LEU A 257 -2.92 3.78 -18.23
N VAL A 258 -3.11 2.48 -17.97
CA VAL A 258 -3.92 1.60 -18.83
C VAL A 258 -5.39 2.01 -18.83
N LYS A 259 -5.96 2.43 -17.68
CA LYS A 259 -7.33 2.96 -17.62
C LYS A 259 -7.46 4.23 -18.46
N LEU A 260 -6.47 5.13 -18.39
CA LEU A 260 -6.44 6.35 -19.21
C LEU A 260 -6.40 6.02 -20.70
N LEU A 261 -5.55 5.08 -21.10
CA LEU A 261 -5.45 4.63 -22.48
C LEU A 261 -6.78 4.05 -22.99
N LYS A 262 -7.49 3.25 -22.17
CA LYS A 262 -8.82 2.72 -22.51
C LYS A 262 -9.89 3.81 -22.64
N ASN A 263 -9.72 4.93 -21.94
CA ASN A 263 -10.62 6.08 -21.94
C ASN A 263 -10.11 7.22 -22.85
N TYR A 264 -9.25 6.90 -23.83
CA TYR A 264 -8.81 7.86 -24.83
C TYR A 264 -10.00 8.55 -25.51
N GLY A 265 -9.93 9.86 -25.70
CA GLY A 265 -11.04 10.69 -26.19
C GLY A 265 -12.08 11.04 -25.13
N LYS A 266 -12.55 10.06 -24.31
CA LYS A 266 -13.50 10.34 -23.21
C LYS A 266 -12.91 11.26 -22.15
N ARG A 267 -11.60 11.15 -21.87
CA ARG A 267 -10.89 12.04 -20.92
C ARG A 267 -10.96 13.52 -21.31
N SER A 268 -11.09 13.82 -22.59
CA SER A 268 -11.20 15.18 -23.12
C SER A 268 -12.66 15.67 -23.16
N MET A 269 -13.63 14.77 -22.98
CA MET A 269 -15.04 15.14 -22.90
C MET A 269 -15.33 15.57 -21.46
N LYS A 270 -15.49 16.88 -21.24
CA LYS A 270 -16.04 17.40 -19.99
C LYS A 270 -17.52 17.69 -20.18
N THR A 271 -18.34 17.05 -19.36
CA THR A 271 -19.78 17.32 -19.24
C THR A 271 -20.15 17.92 -17.88
N ASN A 272 -19.19 17.99 -16.96
CA ASN A 272 -19.34 18.64 -15.66
C ASN A 272 -18.75 20.07 -15.67
N GLY A 273 -19.22 20.93 -14.77
CA GLY A 273 -18.80 22.34 -14.67
C GLY A 273 -17.43 22.57 -14.00
N VAL A 274 -16.67 21.50 -13.74
CA VAL A 274 -15.42 21.58 -12.97
C VAL A 274 -14.32 22.21 -13.82
N ILE A 275 -13.71 23.28 -13.31
CA ILE A 275 -12.52 23.91 -13.92
C ILE A 275 -11.31 23.52 -13.07
N TYR A 276 -10.34 22.83 -13.66
CA TYR A 276 -9.15 22.41 -12.90
C TYR A 276 -8.18 23.57 -12.68
N PRO A 277 -7.53 23.63 -11.51
CA PRO A 277 -6.41 24.53 -11.27
C PRO A 277 -5.21 24.16 -12.14
N TYR A 278 -4.22 25.07 -12.23
CA TYR A 278 -3.10 24.89 -13.14
C TYR A 278 -2.28 23.64 -12.80
N TRP A 279 -2.06 23.34 -11.51
CA TRP A 279 -1.27 22.18 -11.07
C TRP A 279 -1.89 20.86 -11.52
N GLU A 280 -3.20 20.70 -11.39
CA GLU A 280 -3.88 19.49 -11.87
C GLU A 280 -3.86 19.40 -13.40
N ASN A 281 -4.03 20.52 -14.12
CA ASN A 281 -3.88 20.52 -15.59
C ASN A 281 -2.46 20.11 -16.04
N VAL A 282 -1.43 20.57 -15.33
CA VAL A 282 -0.04 20.17 -15.57
C VAL A 282 0.13 18.68 -15.31
N ALA A 283 -0.35 18.18 -14.17
CA ALA A 283 -0.25 16.78 -13.80
C ALA A 283 -1.00 15.88 -14.80
N ARG A 284 -2.17 16.30 -15.28
CA ARG A 284 -2.90 15.62 -16.36
C ARG A 284 -2.14 15.58 -17.68
N GLY A 285 -1.42 16.66 -18.01
CA GLY A 285 -0.52 16.69 -19.16
C GLY A 285 0.66 15.72 -19.03
N ARG A 286 1.23 15.59 -17.81
CA ARG A 286 2.27 14.60 -17.50
C ARG A 286 1.75 13.17 -17.60
N GLU A 287 0.52 12.90 -17.15
CA GLU A 287 -0.14 11.59 -17.33
C GLU A 287 -0.25 11.22 -18.81
N ASP A 288 -0.66 12.16 -19.68
CA ASP A 288 -0.77 11.91 -21.11
C ASP A 288 0.62 11.55 -21.72
N MET A 289 1.69 12.22 -21.29
CA MET A 289 3.07 11.85 -21.67
C MET A 289 3.43 10.43 -21.23
N CYS A 290 3.06 10.04 -20.00
CA CYS A 290 3.28 8.70 -19.48
C CYS A 290 2.47 7.63 -20.23
N VAL A 291 1.25 7.96 -20.69
CA VAL A 291 0.45 7.07 -21.55
C VAL A 291 1.15 6.85 -22.89
N TYR A 292 1.71 7.89 -23.52
CA TYR A 292 2.49 7.73 -24.75
C TYR A 292 3.76 6.89 -24.54
N ALA A 293 4.45 7.08 -23.42
CA ALA A 293 5.59 6.26 -23.05
C ALA A 293 5.19 4.78 -22.91
N LEU A 294 4.13 4.49 -22.14
CA LEU A 294 3.61 3.14 -21.97
C LEU A 294 3.18 2.49 -23.29
N LEU A 295 2.48 3.24 -24.16
CA LEU A 295 2.09 2.75 -25.49
C LEU A 295 3.33 2.39 -26.33
N THR A 296 4.35 3.23 -26.29
CA THR A 296 5.62 3.01 -26.99
C THR A 296 6.32 1.75 -26.48
N GLU A 297 6.35 1.56 -25.16
CA GLU A 297 6.89 0.36 -24.51
C GLU A 297 6.17 -0.91 -24.99
N ILE A 298 4.83 -0.89 -25.01
CA ILE A 298 4.01 -2.00 -25.48
C ILE A 298 4.31 -2.32 -26.96
N ILE A 299 4.40 -1.31 -27.83
CA ILE A 299 4.70 -1.51 -29.25
C ILE A 299 6.07 -2.16 -29.43
N ILE A 300 7.10 -1.65 -28.74
CA ILE A 300 8.46 -2.19 -28.82
C ILE A 300 8.48 -3.64 -28.31
N ALA A 301 7.80 -3.91 -27.19
CA ALA A 301 7.71 -5.26 -26.62
C ALA A 301 7.07 -6.24 -27.61
N VAL A 302 5.97 -5.85 -28.27
CA VAL A 302 5.32 -6.67 -29.31
C VAL A 302 6.26 -6.94 -30.48
N ILE A 303 6.98 -5.93 -30.98
CA ILE A 303 7.97 -6.10 -32.07
C ILE A 303 9.05 -7.11 -31.66
N CYS A 304 9.57 -7.00 -30.44
CA CYS A 304 10.55 -7.92 -29.88
C CYS A 304 10.02 -9.35 -29.80
N ILE A 305 8.79 -9.54 -29.30
CA ILE A 305 8.13 -10.85 -29.21
C ILE A 305 7.95 -11.45 -30.62
N VAL A 306 7.41 -10.69 -31.57
CA VAL A 306 7.22 -11.14 -32.96
C VAL A 306 8.55 -11.55 -33.58
N TYR A 307 9.61 -10.78 -33.38
CA TYR A 307 10.95 -11.12 -33.87
C TYR A 307 11.48 -12.43 -33.26
N VAL A 308 11.32 -12.63 -31.95
CA VAL A 308 11.71 -13.87 -31.25
C VAL A 308 10.91 -15.06 -31.78
N VAL A 309 9.59 -14.91 -31.97
CA VAL A 309 8.71 -15.95 -32.53
C VAL A 309 9.14 -16.33 -33.95
N ILE A 310 9.44 -15.37 -34.83
CA ILE A 310 9.93 -15.65 -36.19
C ILE A 310 11.26 -16.41 -36.13
N LYS A 311 12.17 -16.03 -35.23
CA LYS A 311 13.45 -16.73 -35.05
C LYS A 311 13.26 -18.15 -34.53
N LEU A 312 12.34 -18.33 -33.57
CA LEU A 312 11.96 -19.64 -33.06
C LEU A 312 11.42 -20.51 -34.19
N ILE A 313 10.47 -20.02 -35.00
CA ILE A 313 9.92 -20.75 -36.15
C ILE A 313 11.02 -21.14 -37.17
N LYS A 314 11.96 -20.23 -37.48
CA LYS A 314 13.09 -20.55 -38.38
C LYS A 314 14.03 -21.61 -37.78
N LEU A 315 14.27 -21.57 -36.48
CA LEU A 315 15.04 -22.59 -35.76
C LEU A 315 14.32 -23.95 -35.79
N LEU A 316 13.01 -23.94 -35.51
CA LEU A 316 12.11 -25.10 -35.59
C LEU A 316 12.10 -25.74 -36.98
N LYS A 317 12.06 -24.94 -38.06
CA LYS A 317 12.14 -25.45 -39.44
C LYS A 317 13.52 -26.03 -39.80
N ARG A 318 14.62 -25.41 -39.36
CA ARG A 318 15.99 -25.85 -39.72
C ARG A 318 16.42 -27.13 -39.02
N ASN A 319 15.94 -27.36 -37.80
CA ASN A 319 16.23 -28.56 -37.01
C ASN A 319 15.02 -29.52 -36.97
N SER A 320 14.20 -29.54 -38.03
CA SER A 320 12.91 -30.22 -38.09
C SER A 320 12.91 -31.65 -37.53
N GLU A 321 13.96 -32.45 -37.76
CA GLU A 321 14.11 -33.81 -37.22
C GLU A 321 14.29 -33.82 -35.69
N ASN A 322 15.34 -33.15 -35.18
CA ASN A 322 15.62 -33.06 -33.74
C ASN A 322 14.53 -32.32 -32.98
N ILE A 323 13.89 -31.34 -33.63
CA ILE A 323 12.79 -30.59 -33.06
C ILE A 323 11.52 -31.40 -33.13
N LYS A 324 11.19 -32.18 -34.18
CA LYS A 324 10.09 -33.15 -34.11
C LYS A 324 10.31 -34.15 -32.99
N LYS A 325 11.54 -34.58 -32.75
CA LYS A 325 11.91 -35.48 -31.64
C LYS A 325 11.80 -34.82 -30.26
N LEU A 326 12.16 -33.53 -30.16
CA LEU A 326 12.02 -32.74 -28.94
C LEU A 326 10.57 -32.33 -28.71
N PHE A 327 9.83 -31.96 -29.75
CA PHE A 327 8.42 -31.60 -29.75
C PHE A 327 7.56 -32.84 -29.56
N SER A 328 7.97 -34.04 -30.01
CA SER A 328 7.31 -35.30 -29.68
C SER A 328 7.58 -35.67 -28.23
N LYS A 329 8.80 -35.50 -27.72
CA LYS A 329 9.10 -35.66 -26.29
C LYS A 329 8.39 -34.64 -25.42
N VAL A 330 8.29 -33.39 -25.87
CA VAL A 330 7.60 -32.30 -25.19
C VAL A 330 6.09 -32.48 -25.34
N LEU A 331 5.56 -32.91 -26.49
CA LEU A 331 4.15 -33.27 -26.66
C LEU A 331 3.80 -34.53 -25.88
N GLU A 332 4.70 -35.49 -25.71
CA GLU A 332 4.51 -36.62 -24.80
C GLU A 332 4.58 -36.13 -23.37
N ALA A 333 5.54 -35.29 -22.99
CA ALA A 333 5.63 -34.72 -21.65
C ALA A 333 4.48 -33.74 -21.33
N VAL A 334 3.94 -33.05 -22.33
CA VAL A 334 2.82 -32.11 -22.26
C VAL A 334 1.51 -32.86 -22.38
N LYS A 335 1.39 -33.92 -23.19
CA LYS A 335 0.23 -34.83 -23.14
C LYS A 335 0.21 -35.58 -21.82
N TYR A 336 1.35 -36.02 -21.32
CA TYR A 336 1.53 -36.61 -19.99
C TYR A 336 1.22 -35.58 -18.91
N LYS A 337 1.68 -34.33 -19.02
CA LYS A 337 1.30 -33.25 -18.09
C LYS A 337 -0.13 -32.78 -18.25
N LEU A 338 -0.76 -32.86 -19.42
CA LEU A 338 -2.14 -32.45 -19.68
C LEU A 338 -3.12 -33.57 -19.33
N SER A 339 -2.73 -34.83 -19.51
CA SER A 339 -3.45 -35.99 -18.98
C SER A 339 -3.35 -35.99 -17.47
N ARG A 340 -2.16 -35.72 -16.92
CA ARG A 340 -1.96 -35.52 -15.48
C ARG A 340 -2.65 -34.25 -14.96
N LYS A 341 -2.74 -33.16 -15.74
CA LYS A 341 -3.48 -31.93 -15.37
C LYS A 341 -5.00 -32.13 -15.43
N LYS A 342 -5.49 -32.96 -16.36
CA LYS A 342 -6.89 -33.40 -16.38
C LYS A 342 -7.22 -34.42 -15.27
N GLU A 343 -6.25 -35.19 -14.79
CA GLU A 343 -6.37 -35.98 -13.55
C GLU A 343 -6.28 -35.09 -12.29
N VAL A 344 -5.44 -34.06 -12.30
CA VAL A 344 -5.24 -33.10 -11.19
C VAL A 344 -6.38 -32.08 -11.03
N GLU A 345 -7.11 -31.73 -12.11
CA GLU A 345 -8.40 -31.02 -11.98
C GLU A 345 -9.52 -31.93 -11.43
N ARG A 346 -9.24 -33.23 -11.22
CA ARG A 346 -10.15 -34.25 -10.67
C ARG A 346 -9.68 -34.82 -9.33
N SER A 347 -8.65 -34.27 -8.69
CA SER A 347 -8.21 -34.79 -7.38
C SER A 347 -9.17 -34.33 -6.29
N GLU A 348 -9.88 -35.30 -5.72
CA GLU A 348 -10.67 -35.14 -4.50
C GLU A 348 -9.77 -34.61 -3.39
N ILE A 349 -10.25 -33.61 -2.63
CA ILE A 349 -9.53 -33.16 -1.44
C ILE A 349 -9.52 -34.33 -0.45
N ASN A 350 -8.33 -34.74 -0.02
CA ASN A 350 -8.16 -35.89 0.86
C ASN A 350 -7.32 -35.59 2.10
N THR A 351 -6.73 -34.39 2.21
CA THR A 351 -5.88 -34.01 3.33
C THR A 351 -6.10 -32.56 3.74
N VAL A 352 -6.21 -32.31 5.05
CA VAL A 352 -6.19 -30.98 5.66
C VAL A 352 -4.99 -30.91 6.60
N ILE A 353 -4.21 -29.83 6.50
CA ILE A 353 -2.99 -29.57 7.26
C ILE A 353 -3.24 -28.31 8.10
N PHE A 354 -3.15 -28.42 9.41
CA PHE A 354 -3.36 -27.31 10.33
C PHE A 354 -2.04 -26.75 10.87
N ASP A 355 -1.97 -25.42 11.02
CA ASP A 355 -1.15 -24.85 12.09
C ASP A 355 -1.72 -25.22 13.46
N ILE A 356 -0.88 -25.18 14.48
CA ILE A 356 -1.31 -25.39 15.86
C ILE A 356 -1.58 -24.04 16.53
N GLY A 357 -0.58 -23.15 16.56
CA GLY A 357 -0.66 -21.85 17.24
C GLY A 357 -1.75 -20.97 16.64
N ASN A 358 -2.65 -20.46 17.49
CA ASN A 358 -3.81 -19.64 17.15
C ASN A 358 -4.78 -20.26 16.12
N VAL A 359 -4.69 -21.57 15.87
CA VAL A 359 -5.63 -22.32 15.01
C VAL A 359 -6.28 -23.46 15.79
N LEU A 360 -5.49 -24.35 16.39
CA LEU A 360 -5.97 -25.46 17.23
C LEU A 360 -5.68 -25.24 18.72
N ALA A 361 -4.72 -24.39 19.04
CA ALA A 361 -4.45 -23.96 20.41
C ALA A 361 -4.06 -22.48 20.44
N GLU A 362 -4.65 -21.74 21.35
CA GLU A 362 -4.37 -20.33 21.59
C GLU A 362 -2.99 -20.15 22.24
N PHE A 363 -2.18 -19.24 21.70
CA PHE A 363 -0.96 -18.79 22.35
C PHE A 363 -1.29 -17.59 23.25
N VAL A 364 -1.19 -17.77 24.58
CA VAL A 364 -1.63 -16.81 25.61
C VAL A 364 -0.47 -16.27 26.48
N PRO A 365 0.58 -15.69 25.87
CA PRO A 365 1.80 -15.29 26.58
C PRO A 365 1.54 -14.24 27.67
N MET A 366 0.60 -13.32 27.45
CA MET A 366 0.28 -12.26 28.41
C MET A 366 -0.38 -12.81 29.67
N GLN A 367 -1.31 -13.74 29.52
CA GLN A 367 -1.99 -14.41 30.62
C GLN A 367 -1.02 -15.30 31.40
N TYR A 368 -0.12 -15.98 30.69
CA TYR A 368 0.93 -16.78 31.30
C TYR A 368 1.92 -15.94 32.11
N LEU A 369 2.47 -14.86 31.55
CA LEU A 369 3.37 -13.95 32.26
C LEU A 369 2.72 -13.39 33.53
N LYS A 370 1.42 -13.06 33.45
CA LYS A 370 0.63 -12.69 34.62
C LYS A 370 0.51 -13.80 35.66
N SER A 371 0.28 -15.04 35.23
CA SER A 371 0.16 -16.19 36.13
C SER A 371 1.45 -16.48 36.91
N ILE A 372 2.61 -16.19 36.32
CA ILE A 372 3.91 -16.38 36.98
C ILE A 372 4.37 -15.13 37.75
N GLY A 373 3.56 -14.06 37.82
CA GLY A 373 3.78 -12.92 38.71
C GLY A 373 4.27 -11.62 38.05
N TYR A 374 4.22 -11.50 36.73
CA TYR A 374 4.52 -10.26 36.01
C TYR A 374 3.24 -9.56 35.55
N ASP A 375 3.00 -8.31 35.94
CA ASP A 375 1.81 -7.55 35.55
C ASP A 375 2.17 -6.11 35.14
N GLY A 376 1.24 -5.41 34.49
CA GLY A 376 1.45 -4.03 34.06
C GLY A 376 2.62 -3.87 33.07
N GLU A 377 3.38 -2.78 33.22
CA GLU A 377 4.48 -2.42 32.29
C GLU A 377 5.61 -3.46 32.26
N GLU A 378 5.93 -4.07 33.41
CA GLU A 378 6.99 -5.10 33.52
C GLU A 378 6.65 -6.33 32.66
N ARG A 379 5.38 -6.76 32.67
CA ARG A 379 4.91 -7.86 31.81
C ARG A 379 5.11 -7.53 30.34
N ASP A 380 4.76 -6.32 29.94
CA ASP A 380 4.83 -5.89 28.54
C ASP A 380 6.30 -5.79 28.08
N GLU A 381 7.20 -5.32 28.95
CA GLU A 381 8.64 -5.31 28.70
C GLU A 381 9.20 -6.73 28.51
N ILE A 382 8.86 -7.65 29.43
CA ILE A 382 9.28 -9.05 29.35
C ILE A 382 8.73 -9.74 28.09
N PHE A 383 7.47 -9.50 27.77
CA PHE A 383 6.84 -10.04 26.56
C PHE A 383 7.60 -9.59 25.30
N ASN A 384 7.88 -8.29 25.17
CA ASN A 384 8.60 -7.73 24.02
C ASN A 384 10.06 -8.21 23.95
N ALA A 385 10.73 -8.32 25.10
CA ALA A 385 12.13 -8.70 25.14
C ALA A 385 12.35 -10.19 24.89
N ILE A 386 11.46 -11.05 25.38
CA ILE A 386 11.64 -12.51 25.37
C ILE A 386 10.77 -13.19 24.32
N ILE A 387 9.47 -12.92 24.30
CA ILE A 387 8.52 -13.71 23.49
C ILE A 387 8.38 -13.11 22.09
N GLU A 388 8.22 -11.80 21.96
CA GLU A 388 8.19 -11.09 20.68
C GLU A 388 9.60 -10.74 20.17
N ASN A 389 10.48 -11.74 20.11
CA ASN A 389 11.91 -11.55 19.81
C ASN A 389 12.41 -12.46 18.66
N ASP A 390 13.46 -12.02 17.95
CA ASP A 390 14.10 -12.83 16.91
C ASP A 390 14.76 -14.10 17.45
N ILE A 391 15.24 -14.07 18.71
CA ILE A 391 15.80 -15.24 19.39
C ILE A 391 14.73 -16.33 19.59
N TRP A 392 13.45 -15.95 19.82
CA TRP A 392 12.34 -16.90 19.95
C TRP A 392 12.08 -17.65 18.65
N ASN A 393 12.14 -16.97 17.51
CA ASN A 393 12.00 -17.61 16.20
C ASN A 393 13.11 -18.64 15.92
N GLU A 394 14.35 -18.35 16.34
CA GLU A 394 15.47 -19.28 16.23
C GLU A 394 15.35 -20.47 17.21
N TYR A 395 14.74 -20.23 18.37
CA TYR A 395 14.41 -21.27 19.34
C TYR A 395 13.36 -22.24 18.80
N ASP A 396 12.29 -21.74 18.16
CA ASP A 396 11.26 -22.56 17.51
C ASP A 396 11.84 -23.42 16.38
N LYS A 397 12.89 -22.97 15.69
CA LYS A 397 13.59 -23.79 14.69
C LYS A 397 14.35 -24.97 15.31
N GLY A 398 14.66 -24.96 16.61
CA GLY A 398 15.45 -26.02 17.24
C GLY A 398 16.91 -26.11 16.77
N ILE A 399 17.47 -25.01 16.24
CA ILE A 399 18.87 -24.93 15.80
C ILE A 399 19.81 -24.74 17.01
N MET A 400 19.30 -24.15 18.09
CA MET A 400 20.03 -23.89 19.34
C MET A 400 19.46 -24.74 20.48
N THR A 401 20.33 -25.10 21.41
CA THR A 401 19.93 -25.68 22.70
C THR A 401 19.29 -24.62 23.59
N GLU A 402 18.45 -25.05 24.54
CA GLU A 402 17.82 -24.13 25.51
C GLU A 402 18.85 -23.31 26.29
N THR A 403 19.98 -23.92 26.70
CA THR A 403 21.06 -23.20 27.37
C THR A 403 21.67 -22.11 26.49
N GLU A 404 21.86 -22.36 25.20
CA GLU A 404 22.35 -21.34 24.26
C GLU A 404 21.34 -20.21 24.06
N VAL A 405 20.04 -20.53 24.02
CA VAL A 405 18.94 -19.56 23.92
C VAL A 405 18.90 -18.66 25.16
N ILE A 406 18.90 -19.26 26.35
CA ILE A 406 18.92 -18.54 27.64
C ILE A 406 20.15 -17.64 27.72
N ASN A 407 21.34 -18.15 27.39
CA ASN A 407 22.57 -17.35 27.41
C ASN A 407 22.52 -16.17 26.44
N LYS A 408 21.93 -16.34 25.24
CA LYS A 408 21.73 -15.24 24.30
C LYS A 408 20.78 -14.17 24.84
N TYR A 409 19.70 -14.58 25.50
CA TYR A 409 18.80 -13.62 26.16
C TYR A 409 19.51 -12.87 27.28
N ILE A 410 20.27 -13.55 28.14
CA ILE A 410 21.01 -12.92 29.25
C ILE A 410 22.10 -11.99 28.73
N GLU A 411 22.78 -12.33 27.64
CA GLU A 411 23.79 -11.44 27.02
C GLU A 411 23.14 -10.17 26.45
N ARG A 412 21.94 -10.28 25.88
CA ARG A 412 21.23 -9.17 25.24
C ARG A 412 20.44 -8.30 26.23
N TYR A 413 19.89 -8.92 27.26
CA TYR A 413 19.02 -8.33 28.28
C TYR A 413 19.48 -8.78 29.68
N PRO A 414 20.68 -8.37 30.12
CA PRO A 414 21.24 -8.81 31.41
C PRO A 414 20.35 -8.43 32.60
N GLU A 415 19.61 -7.33 32.49
CA GLU A 415 18.63 -6.87 33.48
C GLU A 415 17.41 -7.80 33.62
N LEU A 416 17.12 -8.62 32.60
CA LEU A 416 15.99 -9.56 32.59
C LEU A 416 16.41 -11.01 32.89
N GLU A 417 17.63 -11.27 33.37
CA GLU A 417 18.12 -12.63 33.60
C GLU A 417 17.16 -13.49 34.43
N ASP A 418 16.63 -12.95 35.54
CA ASP A 418 15.69 -13.66 36.40
C ASP A 418 14.38 -14.00 35.66
N ALA A 419 13.87 -13.07 34.86
CA ALA A 419 12.66 -13.28 34.06
C ALA A 419 12.86 -14.30 32.95
N VAL A 420 14.00 -14.26 32.25
CA VAL A 420 14.39 -15.26 31.25
C VAL A 420 14.45 -16.63 31.89
N ARG A 421 15.18 -16.80 32.99
CA ARG A 421 15.29 -18.10 33.66
C ARG A 421 13.94 -18.62 34.14
N LYS A 422 13.07 -17.73 34.61
CA LYS A 422 11.73 -18.09 35.10
C LYS A 422 10.80 -18.54 33.97
N VAL A 423 10.76 -17.81 32.85
CA VAL A 423 9.95 -18.18 31.67
C VAL A 423 10.38 -19.53 31.10
N PHE A 424 11.69 -19.77 31.01
CA PHE A 424 12.22 -21.03 30.48
C PHE A 424 12.22 -22.18 31.48
N SER A 425 11.88 -21.93 32.76
CA SER A 425 11.84 -23.00 33.78
C SER A 425 10.57 -23.83 33.75
N ASP A 426 9.45 -23.24 33.31
CA ASP A 426 8.15 -23.90 33.19
C ASP A 426 7.24 -23.05 32.30
N MET A 427 6.98 -23.50 31.07
CA MET A 427 6.09 -22.83 30.13
C MET A 427 4.62 -23.30 30.25
N LYS A 428 4.26 -24.09 31.26
CA LYS A 428 2.89 -24.60 31.43
C LYS A 428 1.89 -23.46 31.54
N GLY A 429 0.85 -23.52 30.70
CA GLY A 429 -0.25 -22.53 30.65
C GLY A 429 -0.03 -21.36 29.69
N ILE A 430 1.09 -21.32 28.95
CA ILE A 430 1.30 -20.37 27.84
C ILE A 430 0.53 -20.73 26.56
N VAL A 431 0.10 -21.99 26.46
CA VAL A 431 -0.77 -22.49 25.40
C VAL A 431 -2.08 -22.96 26.03
N ARG A 432 -3.20 -22.78 25.33
CA ARG A 432 -4.51 -23.33 25.70
C ARG A 432 -5.18 -23.95 24.50
N ARG A 433 -5.67 -25.18 24.61
CA ARG A 433 -6.46 -25.81 23.55
C ARG A 433 -7.76 -25.04 23.33
N PHE A 434 -8.15 -24.87 22.07
CA PHE A 434 -9.49 -24.39 21.75
C PHE A 434 -10.54 -25.50 21.93
N GLU A 435 -11.73 -25.15 22.42
CA GLU A 435 -12.81 -26.12 22.69
C GLU A 435 -13.25 -26.89 21.43
N TYR A 436 -13.14 -26.28 20.25
CA TYR A 436 -13.52 -26.91 18.98
C TYR A 436 -12.50 -27.90 18.42
N THR A 437 -11.28 -27.97 18.97
CA THR A 437 -10.15 -28.66 18.33
C THR A 437 -10.40 -30.14 18.14
N ASP A 438 -10.86 -30.82 19.19
CA ASP A 438 -11.06 -32.27 19.16
C ASP A 438 -12.21 -32.65 18.20
N GLU A 439 -13.35 -31.94 18.29
CA GLU A 439 -14.49 -32.15 17.39
C GLU A 439 -14.16 -31.83 15.92
N TRP A 440 -13.30 -30.82 15.68
CA TRP A 440 -12.92 -30.45 14.32
C TRP A 440 -12.06 -31.53 13.66
N ILE A 441 -11.07 -32.04 14.39
CA ILE A 441 -10.21 -33.13 13.92
C ILE A 441 -11.07 -34.37 13.65
N GLU A 442 -11.94 -34.77 14.59
CA GLU A 442 -12.82 -35.92 14.44
C GLU A 442 -13.73 -35.81 13.21
N SER A 443 -14.42 -34.67 13.05
CA SER A 443 -15.36 -34.44 11.93
C SER A 443 -14.73 -34.53 10.54
N LEU A 444 -13.44 -34.17 10.40
CA LEU A 444 -12.71 -34.31 9.14
C LEU A 444 -12.31 -35.75 8.90
N LYS A 445 -11.86 -36.46 9.94
CA LYS A 445 -11.49 -37.88 9.84
C LYS A 445 -12.69 -38.77 9.52
N GLU A 446 -13.87 -38.46 10.05
CA GLU A 446 -15.14 -39.15 9.71
C GLU A 446 -15.48 -39.04 8.21
N GLN A 447 -15.03 -37.98 7.55
CA GLN A 447 -15.17 -37.77 6.10
C GLN A 447 -14.05 -38.45 5.28
N ASN A 448 -13.25 -39.31 5.90
CA ASN A 448 -12.03 -39.90 5.32
C ASN A 448 -10.99 -38.86 4.85
N ILE A 449 -11.00 -37.67 5.46
CA ILE A 449 -9.96 -36.67 5.24
C ILE A 449 -8.82 -36.93 6.22
N ARG A 450 -7.61 -37.05 5.68
CA ARG A 450 -6.40 -37.13 6.46
C ARG A 450 -6.13 -35.79 7.15
N VAL A 451 -5.88 -35.79 8.44
CA VAL A 451 -5.64 -34.57 9.22
C VAL A 451 -4.17 -34.54 9.66
N LEU A 452 -3.42 -33.53 9.21
CA LEU A 452 -2.00 -33.35 9.51
C LEU A 452 -1.74 -32.01 10.22
N TYR A 453 -0.58 -31.86 10.85
CA TYR A 453 -0.11 -30.58 11.40
C TYR A 453 1.21 -30.10 10.81
N LEU A 454 1.40 -28.78 10.79
CA LEU A 454 2.64 -28.10 10.42
C LEU A 454 2.83 -26.87 11.30
N SER A 455 3.59 -27.00 12.39
CA SER A 455 3.70 -25.96 13.43
C SER A 455 5.12 -25.48 13.64
N ASN A 456 5.27 -24.16 13.82
CA ASN A 456 6.47 -23.61 14.42
C ASN A 456 6.30 -23.72 15.96
N ILE A 457 7.15 -24.50 16.61
CA ILE A 457 7.12 -24.69 18.07
C ILE A 457 8.49 -25.17 18.55
N SER A 458 8.92 -24.74 19.74
CA SER A 458 10.13 -25.22 20.39
C SER A 458 9.91 -26.54 21.14
N LYS A 459 10.99 -27.29 21.38
CA LYS A 459 10.93 -28.58 22.08
C LYS A 459 10.40 -28.43 23.51
N THR A 460 10.82 -27.39 24.23
CA THR A 460 10.42 -27.17 25.63
C THR A 460 8.95 -26.80 25.70
N LEU A 461 8.49 -25.89 24.82
CA LEU A 461 7.09 -25.52 24.77
C LEU A 461 6.18 -26.73 24.47
N TYR A 462 6.61 -27.59 23.54
CA TYR A 462 5.90 -28.83 23.23
C TYR A 462 5.78 -29.77 24.44
N ASN A 463 6.85 -29.93 25.23
CA ASN A 463 6.84 -30.81 26.40
C ASN A 463 6.04 -30.21 27.57
N ASP A 464 6.23 -28.92 27.87
CA ASP A 464 5.61 -28.26 29.02
C ASP A 464 4.09 -28.09 28.83
N CYS A 465 3.63 -28.02 27.58
CA CYS A 465 2.22 -27.93 27.21
C CYS A 465 1.62 -29.24 26.68
N GLU A 466 2.19 -30.40 27.03
CA GLU A 466 1.73 -31.72 26.55
C GLU A 466 0.23 -31.94 26.78
N GLU A 467 -0.31 -31.54 27.95
CA GLU A 467 -1.74 -31.67 28.26
C GLU A 467 -2.63 -30.90 27.27
N GLU A 468 -2.20 -29.69 26.89
CA GLU A 468 -2.95 -28.82 25.96
C GLU A 468 -2.76 -29.27 24.49
N LEU A 469 -1.65 -29.94 24.19
CA LEU A 469 -1.27 -30.39 22.84
C LEU A 469 -1.53 -31.89 22.56
N ASN A 470 -2.07 -32.65 23.51
CA ASN A 470 -2.23 -34.11 23.34
C ASN A 470 -3.13 -34.54 22.18
N PHE A 471 -3.98 -33.64 21.64
CA PHE A 471 -4.77 -33.87 20.42
C PHE A 471 -3.91 -34.18 19.18
N ILE A 472 -2.62 -33.81 19.20
CA ILE A 472 -1.65 -34.16 18.16
C ILE A 472 -1.60 -35.68 17.95
N SER A 473 -1.83 -36.47 19.01
CA SER A 473 -1.86 -37.93 18.93
C SER A 473 -3.07 -38.49 18.17
N ASP A 474 -4.15 -37.71 18.04
CA ASP A 474 -5.34 -38.05 17.26
C ASP A 474 -5.23 -37.68 15.78
N MET A 475 -4.21 -36.89 15.41
CA MET A 475 -3.91 -36.52 14.02
C MET A 475 -3.11 -37.61 13.31
N ASP A 476 -3.13 -37.63 11.98
CA ASP A 476 -2.46 -38.65 11.14
C ASP A 476 -0.96 -38.36 10.91
N GLY A 477 -0.40 -37.44 11.71
CA GLY A 477 1.00 -37.01 11.72
C GLY A 477 1.19 -35.52 11.41
N GLY A 478 2.44 -35.08 11.38
CA GLY A 478 2.79 -33.72 10.97
C GLY A 478 4.28 -33.44 11.05
N ILE A 479 4.62 -32.15 11.06
CA ILE A 479 5.97 -31.63 11.30
C ILE A 479 5.92 -30.56 12.39
N LEU A 480 6.80 -30.71 13.39
CA LEU A 480 7.16 -29.67 14.34
C LEU A 480 8.52 -29.08 13.91
N SER A 481 8.63 -27.76 13.86
CA SER A 481 9.83 -27.08 13.36
C SER A 481 11.12 -27.50 14.07
N PHE A 482 11.08 -27.71 15.38
CA PHE A 482 12.28 -28.09 16.17
C PHE A 482 12.84 -29.47 15.80
N GLU A 483 11.99 -30.40 15.35
CA GLU A 483 12.43 -31.74 14.94
C GLU A 483 13.15 -31.68 13.58
N GLU A 484 12.67 -30.82 12.68
CA GLU A 484 13.10 -30.75 11.30
C GLU A 484 14.09 -29.60 11.02
N LYS A 485 14.43 -28.79 12.03
CA LYS A 485 15.40 -27.69 11.95
C LYS A 485 15.07 -26.63 10.89
N CYS A 486 13.78 -26.44 10.61
CA CYS A 486 13.28 -25.45 9.67
C CYS A 486 11.88 -25.00 10.09
N SER A 487 11.47 -23.79 9.69
CA SER A 487 10.23 -23.15 10.15
C SER A 487 9.44 -22.58 8.97
N LYS A 488 8.12 -22.45 9.12
CA LYS A 488 7.33 -21.59 8.24
C LYS A 488 7.80 -20.13 8.39
N PRO A 489 7.82 -19.31 7.33
CA PRO A 489 7.30 -19.56 5.97
C PRO A 489 8.32 -20.17 4.98
N ASP A 490 9.45 -20.73 5.42
CA ASP A 490 10.48 -21.22 4.51
C ASP A 490 9.98 -22.41 3.67
N SER A 491 10.25 -22.38 2.34
CA SER A 491 9.78 -23.41 1.40
C SER A 491 10.25 -24.84 1.76
N GLU A 492 11.34 -24.97 2.52
CA GLU A 492 11.88 -26.27 2.91
C GLU A 492 10.91 -27.09 3.78
N ILE A 493 10.23 -26.46 4.74
CA ILE A 493 9.36 -27.19 5.68
C ILE A 493 8.14 -27.79 4.96
N TYR A 494 7.56 -27.07 4.00
CA TYR A 494 6.46 -27.55 3.16
C TYR A 494 6.89 -28.73 2.29
N LYS A 495 8.09 -28.65 1.68
CA LYS A 495 8.65 -29.74 0.88
C LYS A 495 8.91 -30.98 1.72
N LYS A 496 9.42 -30.82 2.94
CA LYS A 496 9.60 -31.94 3.87
C LYS A 496 8.26 -32.59 4.22
N LEU A 497 7.22 -31.81 4.51
CA LEU A 497 5.89 -32.34 4.81
C LEU A 497 5.33 -33.15 3.63
N ILE A 498 5.38 -32.55 2.43
CA ILE A 498 4.90 -33.17 1.19
C ILE A 498 5.62 -34.50 0.94
N ASN A 499 6.95 -34.54 1.10
CA ASN A 499 7.74 -35.75 0.88
C ASN A 499 7.52 -36.80 1.97
N LYS A 500 7.49 -36.40 3.25
CA LYS A 500 7.35 -37.31 4.41
C LYS A 500 6.03 -38.08 4.36
N TYR A 501 4.96 -37.42 3.95
CA TYR A 501 3.62 -37.99 3.93
C TYR A 501 3.10 -38.36 2.53
N ASN A 502 3.96 -38.25 1.51
CA ASN A 502 3.66 -38.51 0.11
C ASN A 502 2.39 -37.77 -0.36
N LEU A 503 2.32 -36.48 -0.04
CA LEU A 503 1.15 -35.65 -0.30
C LEU A 503 1.07 -35.26 -1.78
N GLU A 504 -0.16 -35.19 -2.28
CA GLU A 504 -0.48 -34.50 -3.52
C GLU A 504 -0.88 -33.06 -3.16
N PRO A 505 -0.03 -32.04 -3.43
CA PRO A 505 -0.24 -30.71 -2.87
C PRO A 505 -1.59 -30.09 -3.25
N ASP A 506 -2.07 -30.39 -4.46
CA ASP A 506 -3.36 -29.93 -4.98
C ASP A 506 -4.57 -30.56 -4.29
N ALA A 507 -4.42 -31.74 -3.67
CA ALA A 507 -5.43 -32.42 -2.86
C ALA A 507 -5.37 -32.05 -1.37
N CYS A 508 -4.44 -31.15 -1.00
CA CYS A 508 -4.21 -30.73 0.38
C CYS A 508 -4.72 -29.30 0.63
N ILE A 509 -5.40 -29.10 1.75
CA ILE A 509 -5.72 -27.78 2.30
C ILE A 509 -4.73 -27.45 3.42
N PHE A 510 -4.24 -26.22 3.49
CA PHE A 510 -3.39 -25.73 4.57
C PHE A 510 -4.05 -24.54 5.27
N VAL A 511 -4.18 -24.60 6.60
CA VAL A 511 -4.87 -23.60 7.42
C VAL A 511 -3.89 -22.97 8.41
N ASP A 512 -3.76 -21.65 8.40
CA ASP A 512 -2.77 -20.91 9.21
C ASP A 512 -3.23 -19.46 9.44
N ASP A 513 -2.93 -18.89 10.62
CA ASP A 513 -3.32 -17.54 11.04
C ASP A 513 -2.40 -16.44 10.45
N ARG A 514 -1.33 -16.81 9.75
CA ARG A 514 -0.35 -15.87 9.18
C ARG A 514 -0.38 -15.89 7.65
N GLN A 515 -0.69 -14.74 7.05
CA GLN A 515 -0.72 -14.56 5.59
C GLN A 515 0.60 -14.96 4.87
N ALA A 516 1.74 -14.77 5.55
CA ALA A 516 3.05 -15.17 5.02
C ALA A 516 3.14 -16.69 4.80
N ASN A 517 2.59 -17.47 5.73
CA ASN A 517 2.56 -18.94 5.66
C ASN A 517 1.60 -19.40 4.57
N ILE A 518 0.41 -18.80 4.47
CA ILE A 518 -0.55 -19.07 3.39
C ILE A 518 0.06 -18.84 2.00
N LYS A 519 0.77 -17.71 1.83
CA LYS A 519 1.47 -17.41 0.58
C LYS A 519 2.57 -18.43 0.28
N ALA A 520 3.33 -18.86 1.29
CA ALA A 520 4.35 -19.87 1.14
C ALA A 520 3.77 -21.24 0.78
N ALA A 521 2.67 -21.65 1.42
CA ALA A 521 1.95 -22.88 1.11
C ALA A 521 1.45 -22.91 -0.34
N ALA A 522 0.83 -21.80 -0.79
CA ALA A 522 0.40 -21.65 -2.19
C ALA A 522 1.56 -21.73 -3.18
N ASN A 523 2.72 -21.15 -2.86
CA ASN A 523 3.92 -21.26 -3.70
C ASN A 523 4.49 -22.70 -3.78
N ASN A 524 4.15 -23.57 -2.82
CA ASN A 524 4.51 -24.99 -2.81
C ASN A 524 3.37 -25.90 -3.32
N GLY A 525 2.27 -25.31 -3.82
CA GLY A 525 1.18 -26.04 -4.49
C GLY A 525 0.01 -26.45 -3.60
N LEU A 526 0.00 -26.06 -2.32
CA LEU A 526 -1.08 -26.34 -1.37
C LEU A 526 -2.23 -25.33 -1.52
N ASN A 527 -3.46 -25.74 -1.22
CA ASN A 527 -4.60 -24.82 -1.15
C ASN A 527 -4.61 -24.13 0.23
N GLY A 528 -4.15 -22.88 0.32
CA GLY A 528 -4.07 -22.16 1.59
C GLY A 528 -5.37 -21.44 1.98
N ILE A 529 -5.82 -21.61 3.22
CA ILE A 529 -6.93 -20.90 3.87
C ILE A 529 -6.38 -20.06 5.01
N TYR A 530 -6.63 -18.76 4.98
CA TYR A 530 -6.26 -17.86 6.07
C TYR A 530 -7.21 -18.06 7.26
N PHE A 531 -6.68 -18.41 8.43
CA PHE A 531 -7.49 -18.64 9.62
C PHE A 531 -7.82 -17.32 10.32
N ASN A 532 -9.11 -16.99 10.35
CA ASN A 532 -9.66 -15.83 11.08
C ASN A 532 -10.63 -16.28 12.19
N SER A 533 -11.40 -17.33 11.95
CA SER A 533 -12.25 -17.98 12.95
C SER A 533 -12.55 -19.43 12.56
N TYR A 534 -12.91 -20.26 13.53
CA TYR A 534 -13.34 -21.64 13.31
C TYR A 534 -14.50 -21.75 12.32
N ASP A 535 -15.58 -20.98 12.51
CA ASP A 535 -16.78 -21.06 11.66
C ASP A 535 -16.51 -20.73 10.19
N GLU A 536 -15.62 -19.76 9.94
CA GLU A 536 -15.24 -19.34 8.61
C GLU A 536 -14.35 -20.39 7.94
N ALA A 537 -13.29 -20.83 8.63
CA ALA A 537 -12.35 -21.82 8.11
C ALA A 537 -13.03 -23.17 7.88
N SER A 538 -13.86 -23.64 8.82
CA SER A 538 -14.60 -24.89 8.72
C SER A 538 -15.54 -24.90 7.51
N ARG A 539 -16.28 -23.79 7.29
CA ARG A 539 -17.14 -23.63 6.10
C ARG A 539 -16.33 -23.68 4.81
N GLU A 540 -15.22 -22.95 4.73
CA GLU A 540 -14.38 -22.89 3.54
C GLU A 540 -13.75 -24.26 3.21
N ILE A 541 -13.30 -25.00 4.24
CA ILE A 541 -12.80 -26.37 4.09
C ILE A 541 -13.90 -27.27 3.50
N VAL A 542 -15.10 -27.25 4.08
CA VAL A 542 -16.23 -28.07 3.61
C VAL A 542 -16.65 -27.70 2.18
N GLU A 543 -16.67 -26.41 1.83
CA GLU A 543 -16.95 -25.96 0.46
C GLU A 543 -15.91 -26.48 -0.54
N LEU A 544 -14.62 -26.45 -0.18
CA LEU A 544 -13.54 -26.96 -1.04
C LEU A 544 -13.60 -28.48 -1.21
N ILE A 545 -13.88 -29.21 -0.13
CA ILE A 545 -14.08 -30.67 -0.16
C ILE A 545 -15.26 -31.00 -1.08
N ASN A 546 -16.43 -30.40 -0.85
CA ASN A 546 -17.64 -30.68 -1.64
C ASN A 546 -17.48 -30.33 -3.12
N LYS A 547 -16.87 -29.17 -3.42
CA LYS A 547 -16.69 -28.71 -4.80
C LYS A 547 -15.84 -29.66 -5.64
N ARG A 548 -14.85 -30.33 -5.03
CA ARG A 548 -13.94 -31.23 -5.73
C ARG A 548 -14.37 -32.70 -5.69
N ASN A 549 -15.24 -33.09 -4.76
CA ASN A 549 -15.74 -34.45 -4.64
C ASN A 549 -17.10 -34.70 -5.36
N THR A 550 -17.72 -33.66 -5.95
CA THR A 550 -19.03 -33.76 -6.64
C THR A 550 -18.93 -33.72 -8.19
N ILE A 551 -17.72 -33.72 -8.77
CA ILE A 551 -17.48 -33.61 -10.24
C ILE A 551 -16.64 -34.80 -10.70
#